data_AF-A0A2V6LM72-F1
#
_entry.id   AF-A0A2V6LM72-F1
#
_cell.length_a   1.000
_cell.length_b   1.000
_cell.length_c   1.000
_cell.angle_alpha   90.00
_cell.angle_beta   90.00
_cell.angle_gamma   90.00
#
_symmetry.space_group_name_H-M   'P 1'
#
loop_
_entity.id
_entity.type
_entity.pdbx_description
1 polymer ?
#
loop_
_entity_poly.entity_id
_entity_poly.type
_entity_poly.pdbx_seq_one_letter_code
_entity_poly.pdbx_strand_id
1 'polypeptide(L)' 'MPGGKSGPPLRIVDQNGRPAVSGVPSATSTTVDVTVAPGGTLTFDPSTVNISVGDTVRWTWAFGGHSVT' A
#
# COMPACT_ATOMS: atom_id res chain seq x y z
N MET A 1 7.92 -11.73 -35.18
CA MET A 1 8.04 -10.40 -34.55
C MET A 1 7.61 -10.55 -33.08
N PRO A 2 8.25 -9.90 -32.11
CA PRO A 2 9.35 -10.44 -31.29
C PRO A 2 8.98 -10.68 -29.81
N GLY A 3 9.84 -11.45 -29.12
CA GLY A 3 9.72 -11.79 -27.71
C GLY A 3 9.88 -10.61 -26.76
N GLY A 4 8.94 -10.50 -25.82
CA GLY A 4 9.07 -9.64 -24.65
C GLY A 4 10.05 -10.26 -23.66
N LYS A 5 11.19 -9.61 -23.40
CA LYS A 5 12.09 -10.01 -22.33
C LYS A 5 11.42 -9.66 -21.00
N SER A 6 10.94 -10.68 -20.27
CA SER A 6 10.61 -10.53 -18.86
C SER A 6 11.88 -10.14 -18.12
N GLY A 7 11.88 -8.96 -17.49
CA GLY A 7 12.87 -8.66 -16.45
C GLY A 7 12.75 -9.66 -15.29
N PRO A 8 13.79 -9.80 -14.46
CA PRO A 8 13.73 -10.68 -13.28
C PRO A 8 12.56 -10.25 -12.38
N PRO A 9 11.77 -11.18 -11.84
CA PRO A 9 10.66 -10.87 -10.96
C PRO A 9 11.15 -10.15 -9.69
N LEU A 10 10.31 -9.26 -9.16
CA LEU A 10 10.55 -8.61 -7.88
C LEU A 10 10.79 -9.66 -6.80
N ARG A 11 11.95 -9.60 -6.13
CA ARG A 11 12.31 -10.48 -5.01
C ARG A 11 12.06 -9.74 -3.70
N ILE A 12 10.87 -9.92 -3.13
CA ILE A 12 10.57 -9.41 -1.79
C ILE A 12 11.32 -10.28 -0.78
N VAL A 13 12.03 -9.65 0.15
CA VAL A 13 12.75 -10.32 1.25
C VAL A 13 12.29 -9.75 2.59
N ASP A 14 12.37 -10.56 3.65
CA ASP A 14 12.13 -10.13 5.02
C ASP A 14 13.32 -9.33 5.60
N GLN A 15 13.17 -8.84 6.83
CA GLN A 15 14.20 -8.10 7.58
C GLN A 15 15.49 -8.91 7.85
N ASN A 16 15.50 -10.21 7.53
CA ASN A 16 16.64 -11.12 7.67
C ASN A 16 17.17 -11.59 6.30
N GLY A 17 16.71 -10.98 5.20
CA GLY A 17 17.18 -11.25 3.83
C GLY A 17 16.65 -12.55 3.20
N ARG A 18 15.67 -13.20 3.82
CA ARG A 18 15.03 -14.43 3.30
C ARG A 18 13.88 -14.05 2.38
N PRO A 19 13.55 -14.85 1.34
CA PRO A 19 12.40 -14.59 0.48
C PRO A 19 11.13 -14.43 1.32
N ALA A 20 10.42 -13.31 1.16
CA ALA A 20 9.17 -13.06 1.86
C ALA A 20 8.12 -14.04 1.34
N VAL A 21 7.62 -14.89 2.23
CA VAL A 21 6.54 -15.84 1.91
C VAL A 21 5.26 -15.03 1.78
N SER A 22 4.63 -15.07 0.60
CA SER A 22 3.32 -14.47 0.39
C SER A 22 2.32 -15.08 1.38
N GLY A 23 1.76 -14.27 2.28
CA GLY A 23 0.76 -14.71 3.26
C GLY A 23 1.24 -14.84 4.71
N VAL A 24 2.46 -14.41 5.07
CA VAL A 24 2.84 -14.26 6.49
C VAL A 24 2.72 -12.77 6.87
N PRO A 25 1.71 -12.38 7.67
CA PRO A 25 1.60 -11.02 8.17
C PRO A 25 2.82 -10.66 9.02
N SER A 26 3.29 -9.42 8.94
CA SER A 26 4.19 -8.87 9.96
C SER A 26 3.58 -9.08 11.35
N ALA A 27 4.38 -9.53 12.33
CA ALA A 27 3.92 -9.74 13.72
C ALA A 27 3.40 -8.45 14.38
N THR A 28 3.69 -7.30 13.76
CA THR A 28 3.11 -6.00 14.06
C THR A 28 2.50 -5.45 12.76
N SER A 29 1.20 -5.73 12.57
CA SER A 29 0.38 -5.03 11.58
C SER A 29 0.20 -3.59 12.03
N THR A 30 0.49 -2.64 11.14
CA THR A 30 0.30 -1.21 11.40
C THR A 30 -0.95 -0.73 10.68
N THR A 31 -1.69 0.17 11.34
CA THR A 31 -2.75 0.95 10.68
C THR A 31 -2.15 2.26 10.19
N VAL A 32 -2.25 2.51 8.88
CA VAL A 32 -1.87 3.77 8.26
C VAL A 32 -3.11 4.58 7.95
N ASP A 33 -3.16 5.80 8.45
CA ASP A 33 -4.26 6.72 8.25
C ASP A 33 -4.08 7.57 6.98
N VAL A 34 -5.15 7.67 6.18
CA VAL A 34 -5.21 8.56 5.02
C VAL A 34 -6.51 9.36 5.06
N THR A 35 -6.38 10.67 5.06
CA THR A 35 -7.52 11.59 4.96
C THR A 35 -7.83 11.86 3.49
N VAL A 36 -9.09 11.67 3.11
CA VAL A 36 -9.62 11.96 1.78
C VAL A 36 -10.32 13.31 1.82
N ALA A 37 -9.91 14.18 0.90
CA ALA A 37 -10.41 15.53 0.72
C ALA A 37 -10.31 16.46 1.95
N PRO A 38 -9.13 16.59 2.59
CA PRO A 38 -8.95 17.53 3.70
C PRO A 38 -9.31 18.96 3.26
N GLY A 39 -10.12 19.65 4.07
CA GLY A 39 -10.59 21.01 3.76
C GLY A 39 -11.46 21.12 2.49
N GLY A 40 -12.00 20.01 1.99
CA GLY A 40 -12.88 19.97 0.81
C GLY A 40 -12.13 19.98 -0.52
N THR A 41 -10.80 19.88 -0.49
CA THR A 41 -9.95 19.86 -1.69
C THR A 41 -9.70 18.43 -2.12
N LEU A 42 -9.91 18.07 -3.39
CA LEU A 42 -9.73 16.72 -3.93
C LEU A 42 -8.26 16.25 -3.89
N THR A 43 -7.79 15.89 -2.70
CA THR A 43 -6.42 15.50 -2.37
C THR A 43 -6.44 14.42 -1.28
N PHE A 44 -5.33 13.70 -1.16
CA PHE A 44 -5.09 12.76 -0.06
C PHE A 44 -4.02 13.34 0.87
N ASP A 45 -4.20 13.14 2.17
CA ASP A 45 -3.20 13.50 3.18
C ASP A 45 -2.96 12.34 4.16
N PRO A 46 -1.76 11.74 4.18
CA PRO A 46 -0.65 12.00 3.27
C PRO A 46 -0.95 11.54 1.83
N SER A 47 -0.30 12.17 0.84
CA SER A 47 -0.46 11.79 -0.58
C SER A 47 0.29 10.52 -0.98
N THR A 48 1.15 10.01 -0.09
CA THR A 48 1.93 8.79 -0.30
C THR A 48 2.13 8.10 1.05
N VAL A 49 1.93 6.78 1.07
CA VAL A 49 2.13 5.95 2.25
C VAL A 49 2.96 4.73 1.89
N ASN A 50 3.82 4.31 2.81
CA ASN A 50 4.55 3.05 2.72
C ASN A 50 3.86 2.04 3.63
N ILE A 51 3.50 0.88 3.09
CA ILE A 51 2.87 -0.22 3.82
C ILE A 51 3.63 -1.53 3.58
N SER A 52 3.57 -2.41 4.57
CA SER A 52 4.05 -3.79 4.48
C SER A 52 2.89 -4.76 4.30
N VAL A 53 3.20 -5.98 3.86
CA VAL A 53 2.19 -7.05 3.78
C VAL A 53 1.62 -7.32 5.17
N GLY A 54 0.30 -7.24 5.29
CA GLY A 54 -0.42 -7.41 6.55
C GLY A 54 -0.78 -6.11 7.26
N ASP A 55 -0.35 -4.95 6.78
CA ASP A 55 -0.82 -3.65 7.29
C ASP A 55 -2.26 -3.33 6.84
N THR A 56 -2.89 -2.40 7.55
CA THR A 56 -4.22 -1.89 7.22
C THR A 56 -4.13 -0.43 6.83
N VAL A 57 -4.79 -0.03 5.72
CA VAL A 57 -5.01 1.38 5.41
C VAL A 57 -6.39 1.79 5.89
N ARG A 58 -6.46 2.77 6.80
CA ARG A 58 -7.70 3.38 7.26
C ARG A 58 -7.94 4.68 6.50
N TRP A 59 -8.96 4.66 5.68
CA TRP A 59 -9.45 5.83 4.96
C TRP A 59 -10.40 6.63 5.86
N THR A 60 -10.17 7.94 5.95
CA THR A 60 -11.05 8.88 6.63
C THR A 60 -11.56 9.90 5.61
N TRP A 61 -12.85 9.84 5.30
CA TRP A 61 -13.49 10.76 4.36
C TRP A 61 -13.84 12.05 5.08
N ALA A 62 -13.11 13.14 4.82
CA ALA A 62 -13.45 14.45 5.36
C ALA A 62 -14.64 15.09 4.61
N PHE A 63 -14.83 14.73 3.34
CA PHE A 63 -15.96 15.14 2.50
C PHE A 63 -16.53 13.93 1.73
N GLY A 64 -17.79 14.05 1.28
CA GLY A 64 -18.49 13.00 0.54
C GLY A 64 -18.12 12.94 -0.95
N GLY A 65 -18.57 11.88 -1.64
CA GLY A 65 -18.36 11.72 -3.08
C GLY A 65 -17.11 10.94 -3.46
N HIS A 66 -16.54 10.14 -2.54
CA HIS A 66 -15.39 9.29 -2.80
C HIS A 66 -15.70 7.83 -2.50
N SER A 67 -15.05 6.92 -3.23
CA SER A 67 -15.18 5.47 -3.08
C SER A 67 -13.80 4.80 -3.11
N VAL A 68 -13.74 3.55 -2.67
CA VAL A 68 -12.60 2.64 -2.90
C VAL A 68 -13.10 1.55 -3.85
N THR A 69 -12.30 1.21 -4.86
CA THR A 69 -12.61 0.18 -5.88
C THR A 69 -11.37 -0.64 -6.17
#